data_AF-A0A956JSE9-F1
#
_entry.id   AF-A0A956JSE9-F1
#
_cell.length_a   1.000
_cell.length_b   1.000
_cell.length_c   1.000
_cell.angle_alpha   90.00
_cell.angle_beta   90.00
_cell.angle_gamma   90.00
#
_symmetry.space_group_name_H-M   'P 1'
#
loop_
_entity.id
_entity.type
_entity.pdbx_description
1 polymer ?
#
loop_
_entity_poly.entity_id
_entity_poly.type
_entity_poly.pdbx_seq_one_letter_code
_entity_poly.pdbx_strand_id
1 'polypeptide(L)'
;MSSARTLIVALVVVLACGCGDSSPVRRDAATDTPSQSLEGGEKCVNATQCKSRNCADGVCCETACVGKCIACNLAGSLGKCSNVADGDDVRDDCQVAGQPDACKGVCDGNAACRFPGTNVECGGTCVPGTTTVEDRIKMSFCDGAGTCVASSTEGSCGGYTCKDGKCRDKPCDDNDVDKKCTGEFQCVSTECQANLPPGSACGTNNNACASKMCRDGVCCTSDCSGTCERCDSTGTCVPEQ
;
A
#
# COMPACT_ATOMS: atom_id res chain seq x y z
N MET A 1 66.65 -31.41 4.17
CA MET A 1 66.56 -31.05 2.74
C MET A 1 66.34 -29.54 2.70
N SER A 2 67.42 -28.75 2.66
CA SER A 2 68.03 -28.21 1.42
C SER A 2 67.04 -27.27 0.71
N SER A 3 67.30 -26.00 0.40
CA SER A 3 68.56 -25.27 0.35
C SER A 3 68.28 -23.77 0.24
N ALA A 4 69.28 -22.97 0.62
CA ALA A 4 69.37 -21.52 0.47
C ALA A 4 69.48 -21.04 -0.99
N ARG A 5 69.22 -19.74 -1.21
CA ARG A 5 69.95 -18.79 -2.10
C ARG A 5 69.11 -17.49 -2.19
N THR A 6 69.42 -16.43 -1.45
CA THR A 6 70.44 -15.39 -1.70
C THR A 6 70.23 -14.62 -3.01
N LEU A 7 69.81 -13.35 -2.91
CA LEU A 7 70.42 -12.28 -3.72
C LEU A 7 70.52 -10.99 -2.89
N ILE A 8 71.76 -10.53 -2.78
CA ILE A 8 72.23 -9.31 -2.11
C ILE A 8 72.18 -8.18 -3.14
N VAL A 9 71.64 -7.02 -2.78
CA VAL A 9 72.07 -5.74 -3.36
C VAL A 9 72.23 -4.76 -2.22
N ALA A 10 73.47 -4.58 -1.79
CA ALA A 10 73.91 -3.45 -0.99
C ALA A 10 74.31 -2.32 -1.95
N LEU A 11 73.76 -1.12 -1.76
CA LEU A 11 74.43 0.11 -2.17
C LEU A 11 74.34 1.10 -1.00
N VAL A 12 75.51 1.47 -0.50
CA VAL A 12 75.74 2.42 0.60
C VAL A 12 76.35 3.68 0.00
N VAL A 13 76.27 4.78 0.77
CA VAL A 13 77.02 6.07 0.68
C VAL A 13 76.43 7.02 -0.40
N VAL A 14 76.18 8.32 -0.19
CA VAL A 14 76.92 9.35 0.58
C VAL A 14 76.02 10.51 1.06
N LEU A 15 76.38 11.02 2.23
CA LEU A 15 76.06 12.30 2.89
C LEU A 15 75.77 13.51 1.98
N ALA A 16 74.79 14.32 2.39
CA ALA A 16 75.00 15.75 2.63
C ALA A 16 74.00 16.28 3.68
N CYS A 17 74.52 16.58 4.86
CA CYS A 17 73.90 17.51 5.80
C CYS A 17 74.07 18.92 5.21
N GLY A 18 72.95 19.59 4.92
CA GLY A 18 72.94 20.98 4.47
C GLY A 18 71.89 21.74 5.28
N CYS A 19 72.33 22.37 6.37
CA CYS A 19 71.57 23.38 7.07
C CYS A 19 71.48 24.64 6.20
N GLY A 20 70.27 25.16 6.02
CA GLY A 20 69.98 26.37 5.27
C GLY A 20 68.65 26.94 5.70
N ASP A 21 68.63 27.50 6.91
CA ASP A 21 67.63 28.44 7.40
C ASP A 21 67.31 29.50 6.33
N SER A 22 66.03 29.79 6.10
CA SER A 22 65.49 31.14 6.31
C SER A 22 64.06 31.23 5.78
N SER A 23 63.14 31.15 6.73
CA SER A 23 61.84 31.82 6.76
C SER A 23 60.71 31.24 5.91
N PRO A 24 59.55 30.96 6.56
CA PRO A 24 58.33 30.66 5.85
C PRO A 24 57.99 31.89 5.00
N VAL A 25 57.54 31.68 3.77
CA VAL A 25 56.79 32.72 3.09
C VAL A 25 55.59 32.99 4.00
N ARG A 26 55.70 34.08 4.77
CA ARG A 26 54.59 34.76 5.42
C ARG A 26 53.68 35.17 4.27
N ARG A 27 52.74 34.29 3.92
CA ARG A 27 51.48 34.76 3.39
C ARG A 27 50.71 35.23 4.60
N ASP A 28 50.88 36.52 4.85
CA ASP A 28 50.08 37.27 5.79
C ASP A 28 48.59 36.99 5.54
N ALA A 29 47.88 36.91 6.64
CA ALA A 29 46.45 36.66 6.70
C ALA A 29 45.66 37.74 5.93
N ALA A 30 44.59 37.27 5.30
CA ALA A 30 43.45 38.00 4.75
C ALA A 30 43.68 38.86 3.49
N THR A 31 43.45 38.24 2.33
CA THR A 31 42.29 38.57 1.47
C THR A 31 42.03 37.41 0.49
N ASP A 32 40.77 36.96 0.45
CA ASP A 32 40.16 36.24 -0.68
C ASP A 32 40.44 34.73 -0.82
N THR A 33 40.22 33.95 0.24
CA THR A 33 39.51 32.68 -0.01
C THR A 33 38.07 33.10 -0.24
N PRO A 34 37.43 32.87 -1.40
CA PRO A 34 36.00 33.03 -1.44
C PRO A 34 35.49 32.15 -0.32
N SER A 35 34.71 32.71 0.61
CA SER A 35 33.72 31.89 1.28
C SER A 35 32.92 31.31 0.11
N GLN A 36 33.28 30.10 -0.33
CA GLN A 36 32.74 29.49 -1.54
C GLN A 36 31.34 29.04 -1.18
N SER A 37 30.46 30.02 -1.05
CA SER A 37 29.03 29.82 -1.03
C SER A 37 28.68 29.34 -2.43
N LEU A 38 28.23 28.10 -2.50
CA LEU A 38 27.75 27.43 -3.70
C LEU A 38 26.67 28.29 -4.38
N GLU A 39 26.76 28.37 -5.70
CA GLU A 39 25.82 29.04 -6.58
C GLU A 39 24.58 28.15 -6.83
N GLY A 40 23.58 28.69 -7.53
CA GLY A 40 22.35 27.98 -7.86
C GLY A 40 22.62 26.66 -8.62
N GLY A 41 21.96 25.58 -8.18
CA GLY A 41 22.02 24.27 -8.84
C GLY A 41 23.15 23.34 -8.39
N GLU A 42 24.08 23.85 -7.57
CA GLU A 42 25.13 23.03 -6.96
C GLU A 42 24.58 22.17 -5.82
N LYS A 43 25.14 20.96 -5.62
CA LYS A 43 24.69 20.05 -4.56
C LYS A 43 25.03 20.61 -3.18
N CYS A 44 24.06 20.59 -2.27
CA CYS A 44 24.24 21.05 -0.91
C CYS A 44 23.61 20.09 0.11
N VAL A 45 24.07 20.20 1.34
CA VAL A 45 23.54 19.50 2.52
C VAL A 45 22.97 20.50 3.53
N ASN A 46 23.54 21.71 3.59
CA ASN A 46 23.16 22.75 4.55
C ASN A 46 22.92 24.10 3.87
N ALA A 47 21.94 24.85 4.36
CA ALA A 47 21.60 26.20 3.90
C ALA A 47 22.80 27.17 3.83
N THR A 48 23.71 27.10 4.81
CA THR A 48 24.89 27.98 4.88
C THR A 48 25.91 27.75 3.78
N GLN A 49 25.84 26.62 3.06
CA GLN A 49 26.70 26.35 1.92
C GLN A 49 26.27 27.15 0.70
N CYS A 50 25.01 27.58 0.60
CA CYS A 50 24.48 28.27 -0.56
C CYS A 50 24.60 29.79 -0.39
N LYS A 51 24.91 30.50 -1.48
CA LYS A 51 24.94 31.97 -1.51
C LYS A 51 23.58 32.58 -1.17
N SER A 52 22.51 31.94 -1.64
CA SER A 52 21.12 32.27 -1.35
C SER A 52 20.69 31.96 0.10
N ARG A 53 21.51 31.20 0.84
CA ARG A 53 21.15 30.57 2.12
C ARG A 53 19.97 29.57 2.02
N ASN A 54 19.65 29.09 0.82
CA ASN A 54 18.56 28.12 0.59
C ASN A 54 19.14 26.83 0.02
N CYS A 55 19.24 25.80 0.86
CA CYS A 55 19.54 24.44 0.42
C CYS A 55 18.24 23.63 0.53
N ALA A 56 17.63 23.29 -0.61
CA ALA A 56 16.45 22.44 -0.66
C ALA A 56 16.58 21.45 -1.82
N ASP A 57 15.87 20.33 -1.74
CA ASP A 57 15.87 19.29 -2.78
C ASP A 57 17.30 18.75 -3.13
N GLY A 58 18.25 18.90 -2.20
CA GLY A 58 19.65 18.50 -2.34
C GLY A 58 20.53 19.45 -3.16
N VAL A 59 20.02 20.62 -3.56
CA VAL A 59 20.75 21.63 -4.33
C VAL A 59 20.53 23.05 -3.80
N CYS A 60 21.46 23.95 -4.11
CA CYS A 60 21.32 25.35 -3.75
C CYS A 60 20.25 25.99 -4.63
N CYS A 61 19.13 26.38 -4.05
CA CYS A 61 18.08 27.12 -4.75
C CYS A 61 18.40 28.62 -4.71
N GLU A 62 18.20 29.36 -5.80
CA GLU A 62 18.38 30.83 -5.88
C GLU A 62 17.48 31.57 -4.88
N THR A 63 16.28 31.03 -4.65
CA THR A 63 15.28 31.52 -3.68
C THR A 63 14.67 30.35 -2.92
N ALA A 64 13.99 30.62 -1.81
CA ALA A 64 13.24 29.58 -1.10
C ALA A 64 12.03 29.14 -1.96
N CYS A 65 11.94 27.85 -2.28
CA CYS A 65 10.76 27.31 -2.96
C CYS A 65 9.61 27.24 -1.97
N VAL A 66 8.58 28.06 -2.16
CA VAL A 66 7.38 28.12 -1.32
C VAL A 66 6.20 27.56 -2.10
N GLY A 67 5.45 26.67 -1.47
CA GLY A 67 4.29 26.03 -2.07
C GLY A 67 4.52 24.54 -2.32
N LYS A 68 3.46 23.86 -2.77
CA LYS A 68 3.52 22.45 -3.19
C LYS A 68 3.96 22.37 -4.64
N CYS A 69 4.51 21.23 -5.04
CA CYS A 69 4.84 20.96 -6.44
C CYS A 69 5.80 21.98 -7.04
N ILE A 70 6.71 22.49 -6.22
CA ILE A 70 7.80 23.37 -6.64
C ILE A 70 9.10 22.77 -6.12
N ALA A 71 10.03 22.54 -7.05
CA ALA A 71 11.33 21.98 -6.74
C ALA A 71 12.44 22.78 -7.43
N CYS A 72 13.64 22.80 -6.83
CA CYS A 72 14.80 23.47 -7.41
C CYS A 72 15.85 22.50 -7.97
N ASN A 73 15.63 21.19 -7.86
CA ASN A 73 16.50 20.15 -8.40
C ASN A 73 15.99 19.56 -9.74
N LEU A 74 15.05 20.24 -10.40
CA LEU A 74 14.49 19.78 -11.68
C LEU A 74 15.52 19.88 -12.81
N ALA A 75 15.59 18.84 -13.64
CA ALA A 75 16.46 18.83 -14.81
C ALA A 75 16.11 19.97 -15.76
N GLY A 76 17.11 20.74 -16.21
CA GLY A 76 16.91 21.92 -17.05
C GLY A 76 16.50 23.20 -16.31
N SER A 77 16.32 23.16 -14.98
CA SER A 77 16.06 24.32 -14.12
C SER A 77 16.78 24.23 -12.76
N LEU A 78 17.93 23.56 -12.71
CA LEU A 78 18.70 23.39 -11.48
C LEU A 78 18.99 24.75 -10.82
N GLY A 79 18.69 24.83 -9.53
CA GLY A 79 18.82 26.05 -8.73
C GLY A 79 17.64 27.00 -8.82
N LYS A 80 16.79 26.90 -9.84
CA LYS A 80 15.60 27.75 -9.96
C LYS A 80 14.37 27.01 -9.45
N CYS A 81 13.60 27.63 -8.56
CA CYS A 81 12.30 27.09 -8.16
C CYS A 81 11.35 27.12 -9.36
N SER A 82 11.00 25.93 -9.83
CA SER A 82 10.13 25.71 -10.98
C SER A 82 9.05 24.71 -10.62
N ASN A 83 7.92 24.78 -11.32
CA ASN A 83 6.82 23.83 -11.13
C ASN A 83 7.30 22.42 -11.52
N VAL A 84 6.99 21.46 -10.67
CA VAL A 84 7.12 20.03 -10.97
C VAL A 84 6.17 19.70 -12.13
N ALA A 85 6.61 18.85 -13.05
CA ALA A 85 5.82 18.47 -14.22
C ALA A 85 4.52 17.75 -13.82
N ASP A 86 3.50 17.83 -14.69
CA ASP A 86 2.26 17.10 -14.47
C ASP A 86 2.52 15.59 -14.41
N GLY A 87 1.96 14.94 -13.39
CA GLY A 87 2.12 13.51 -13.15
C GLY A 87 3.28 13.11 -12.23
N ASP A 88 4.20 14.02 -11.93
CA ASP A 88 5.32 13.78 -11.01
C ASP A 88 5.00 14.26 -9.58
N ASP A 89 5.67 13.71 -8.57
CA ASP A 89 5.66 14.23 -7.19
C ASP A 89 7.00 13.92 -6.49
N VAL A 90 8.05 14.62 -6.93
CA VAL A 90 9.44 14.34 -6.50
C VAL A 90 9.72 14.72 -5.04
N ARG A 91 8.81 15.49 -4.41
CA ARG A 91 8.92 15.94 -3.01
C ARG A 91 7.90 15.27 -2.08
N ASP A 92 7.05 14.40 -2.61
CA ASP A 92 5.93 13.81 -1.87
C ASP A 92 4.98 14.88 -1.29
N ASP A 93 4.81 15.98 -2.03
CA ASP A 93 4.00 17.13 -1.63
C ASP A 93 2.50 16.84 -1.74
N CYS A 94 2.11 15.86 -2.57
CA CYS A 94 0.73 15.53 -2.88
C CYS A 94 0.20 14.30 -2.14
N GLN A 95 0.77 14.01 -0.96
CA GLN A 95 0.21 13.05 -0.02
C GLN A 95 -0.39 13.76 1.20
N VAL A 96 -1.62 13.40 1.55
CA VAL A 96 -2.24 13.86 2.80
C VAL A 96 -1.81 12.91 3.92
N ALA A 97 -1.23 13.44 5.00
CA ALA A 97 -0.71 12.62 6.08
C ALA A 97 -1.80 11.71 6.68
N GLY A 98 -1.48 10.42 6.80
CA GLY A 98 -2.40 9.41 7.35
C GLY A 98 -3.46 8.90 6.37
N GLN A 99 -3.44 9.33 5.11
CA GLN A 99 -4.33 8.81 4.06
C GLN A 99 -3.68 7.66 3.30
N PRO A 100 -4.49 6.73 2.74
CA PRO A 100 -3.98 5.63 1.94
C PRO A 100 -3.39 6.12 0.61
N ASP A 101 -2.39 5.39 0.10
CA ASP A 101 -1.74 5.69 -1.19
C ASP A 101 -2.71 5.73 -2.38
N ALA A 102 -3.86 5.04 -2.28
CA ALA A 102 -4.92 5.10 -3.28
C ALA A 102 -5.45 6.52 -3.53
N CYS A 103 -5.39 7.41 -2.54
CA CYS A 103 -5.77 8.82 -2.67
C CYS A 103 -4.58 9.76 -2.84
N LYS A 104 -3.37 9.22 -3.00
CA LYS A 104 -2.18 10.04 -3.25
C LYS A 104 -2.34 10.78 -4.58
N GLY A 105 -2.10 12.09 -4.55
CA GLY A 105 -2.10 12.94 -5.73
C GLY A 105 -0.76 12.96 -6.44
N VAL A 106 -0.74 13.70 -7.54
CA VAL A 106 0.46 14.06 -8.30
C VAL A 106 0.43 15.56 -8.58
N CYS A 107 1.57 16.15 -8.95
CA CYS A 107 1.58 17.54 -9.37
C CYS A 107 0.83 17.74 -10.69
N ASP A 108 0.23 18.91 -10.86
CA ASP A 108 -0.58 19.28 -12.04
C ASP A 108 0.16 20.15 -13.07
N GLY A 109 1.46 20.36 -12.88
CA GLY A 109 2.28 21.27 -13.70
C GLY A 109 2.17 22.76 -13.32
N ASN A 110 1.26 23.12 -12.42
CA ASN A 110 0.90 24.51 -12.08
C ASN A 110 1.07 24.82 -10.59
N ALA A 111 2.04 24.16 -9.94
CA ALA A 111 2.32 24.29 -8.50
C ALA A 111 1.11 23.91 -7.61
N ALA A 112 0.26 23.00 -8.08
CA ALA A 112 -0.81 22.42 -7.30
C ALA A 112 -0.82 20.89 -7.42
N CYS A 113 -1.55 20.25 -6.52
CA CYS A 113 -1.77 18.82 -6.53
C CYS A 113 -3.07 18.49 -7.25
N ARG A 114 -3.01 17.51 -8.13
CA ARG A 114 -4.15 16.84 -8.73
C ARG A 114 -4.35 15.50 -8.05
N PHE A 115 -5.48 15.34 -7.38
CA PHE A 115 -5.82 14.12 -6.64
C PHE A 115 -6.72 13.18 -7.46
N PRO A 116 -6.73 11.89 -7.13
CA PRO A 116 -7.68 10.93 -7.68
C PRO A 116 -9.13 11.34 -7.37
N GLY A 117 -10.04 11.12 -8.32
CA GLY A 117 -11.44 11.50 -8.20
C GLY A 117 -12.27 10.64 -7.25
N THR A 118 -13.55 10.98 -7.09
CA THR A 118 -14.46 10.34 -6.12
C THR A 118 -14.91 8.91 -6.47
N ASN A 119 -14.39 8.37 -7.57
CA ASN A 119 -14.63 7.01 -8.02
C ASN A 119 -13.46 6.06 -7.72
N VAL A 120 -12.40 6.54 -7.07
CA VAL A 120 -11.25 5.73 -6.67
C VAL A 120 -11.50 5.17 -5.28
N GLU A 121 -11.67 3.85 -5.20
CA GLU A 121 -11.79 3.12 -3.94
C GLU A 121 -10.47 3.19 -3.17
N CYS A 122 -10.54 3.57 -1.90
CA CYS A 122 -9.37 3.76 -1.05
C CYS A 122 -9.43 2.94 0.23
N GLY A 123 -10.48 2.15 0.39
CA GLY A 123 -10.63 1.21 1.48
C GLY A 123 -12.07 0.78 1.63
N GLY A 124 -12.30 0.02 2.69
CA GLY A 124 -13.62 -0.38 3.10
C GLY A 124 -13.54 -1.08 4.44
N THR A 125 -14.67 -1.16 5.13
CA THR A 125 -14.79 -1.93 6.36
C THR A 125 -15.94 -2.89 6.23
N CYS A 126 -15.64 -4.16 6.44
CA CYS A 126 -16.62 -5.21 6.53
C CYS A 126 -17.43 -5.03 7.81
N VAL A 127 -18.74 -5.00 7.66
CA VAL A 127 -19.71 -4.91 8.74
C VAL A 127 -20.45 -6.24 8.80
N PRO A 128 -20.32 -7.00 9.89
CA PRO A 128 -21.08 -8.21 10.09
C PRO A 128 -22.58 -7.93 9.95
N GLY A 129 -23.26 -8.83 9.26
CA GLY A 129 -24.69 -8.76 9.02
C GLY A 129 -25.53 -9.08 10.27
N THR A 130 -26.83 -9.15 10.07
CA THR A 130 -27.80 -9.66 11.05
C THR A 130 -28.54 -10.86 10.46
N THR A 131 -29.50 -11.45 11.17
CA THR A 131 -30.25 -12.60 10.64
C THR A 131 -31.03 -12.33 9.34
N THR A 132 -31.24 -11.06 8.98
CA THR A 132 -31.99 -10.65 7.77
C THR A 132 -31.14 -9.83 6.80
N VAL A 133 -29.86 -9.65 7.10
CA VAL A 133 -28.94 -8.82 6.32
C VAL A 133 -27.61 -9.55 6.23
N GLU A 134 -27.14 -9.85 5.02
CA GLU A 134 -25.81 -10.44 4.82
C GLU A 134 -24.67 -9.53 5.29
N ASP A 135 -23.48 -10.11 5.43
CA ASP A 135 -22.25 -9.37 5.70
C ASP A 135 -21.89 -8.50 4.48
N ARG A 136 -21.60 -7.23 4.75
CA ARG A 136 -21.40 -6.20 3.71
C ARG A 136 -20.11 -5.43 3.91
N ILE A 137 -19.55 -4.89 2.83
CA ILE A 137 -18.45 -3.91 2.89
C ILE A 137 -19.04 -2.51 2.78
N LYS A 138 -18.79 -1.67 3.78
CA LYS A 138 -18.92 -0.22 3.62
C LYS A 138 -17.68 0.29 2.91
N MET A 139 -17.84 0.69 1.67
CA MET A 139 -16.72 1.18 0.86
C MET A 139 -16.33 2.60 1.28
N SER A 140 -15.08 2.95 1.02
CA SER A 140 -14.54 4.30 1.14
C SER A 140 -13.91 4.70 -0.18
N PHE A 141 -14.12 5.94 -0.59
CA PHE A 141 -13.59 6.49 -1.84
C PHE A 141 -12.82 7.77 -1.55
N CYS A 142 -11.90 8.13 -2.44
CA CYS A 142 -11.22 9.42 -2.35
C CYS A 142 -12.24 10.56 -2.48
N ASP A 143 -11.98 11.71 -1.87
CA ASP A 143 -12.87 12.89 -1.93
C ASP A 143 -12.51 13.85 -3.08
N GLY A 144 -11.50 13.54 -3.89
CA GLY A 144 -10.95 14.48 -4.90
C GLY A 144 -9.97 15.51 -4.35
N ALA A 145 -9.70 15.49 -3.04
CA ALA A 145 -8.76 16.36 -2.34
C ALA A 145 -7.65 15.56 -1.59
N GLY A 146 -7.59 14.25 -1.82
CA GLY A 146 -6.58 13.36 -1.27
C GLY A 146 -6.98 12.65 0.03
N THR A 147 -8.23 12.78 0.47
CA THR A 147 -8.74 12.11 1.68
C THR A 147 -9.59 10.92 1.30
N CYS A 148 -9.41 9.81 2.01
CA CYS A 148 -10.27 8.64 1.92
C CYS A 148 -11.48 8.81 2.85
N VAL A 149 -12.67 8.91 2.28
CA VAL A 149 -13.92 9.15 3.03
C VAL A 149 -14.86 7.96 2.91
N ALA A 150 -15.59 7.67 3.99
CA ALA A 150 -16.60 6.62 4.00
C ALA A 150 -17.73 6.97 3.01
N SER A 151 -18.15 5.99 2.23
CA SER A 151 -19.26 6.11 1.30
C SER A 151 -20.51 5.43 1.84
N SER A 152 -21.67 5.92 1.39
CA SER A 152 -22.95 5.23 1.59
C SER A 152 -23.13 4.02 0.67
N THR A 153 -22.25 3.85 -0.32
CA THR A 153 -22.26 2.67 -1.18
C THR A 153 -21.79 1.46 -0.39
N GLU A 154 -22.63 0.44 -0.31
CA GLU A 154 -22.33 -0.84 0.31
C GLU A 154 -22.12 -1.90 -0.77
N GLY A 155 -21.12 -2.76 -0.58
CA GLY A 155 -20.87 -3.96 -1.36
C GLY A 155 -21.27 -5.20 -0.59
N SER A 156 -21.45 -6.32 -1.29
CA SER A 156 -21.67 -7.63 -0.66
C SER A 156 -20.35 -8.37 -0.48
N CYS A 157 -20.21 -9.13 0.60
CA CYS A 157 -19.11 -10.09 0.75
C CYS A 157 -19.28 -11.35 -0.10
N GLY A 158 -20.34 -11.46 -0.92
CA GLY A 158 -20.56 -12.63 -1.78
C GLY A 158 -20.78 -13.91 -0.97
N GLY A 159 -21.46 -13.79 0.17
CA GLY A 159 -21.74 -14.91 1.07
C GLY A 159 -20.66 -15.24 2.10
N TYR A 160 -19.52 -14.54 2.10
CA TYR A 160 -18.44 -14.72 3.07
C TYR A 160 -18.63 -13.86 4.33
N THR A 161 -18.30 -14.39 5.50
CA THR A 161 -18.38 -13.65 6.77
C THR A 161 -17.26 -12.62 6.92
N CYS A 162 -17.51 -11.55 7.66
CA CYS A 162 -16.50 -10.59 8.08
C CYS A 162 -15.54 -11.18 9.13
N LYS A 163 -14.25 -10.90 8.98
CA LYS A 163 -13.24 -11.09 10.02
C LYS A 163 -12.22 -9.95 9.96
N ASP A 164 -11.89 -9.39 11.13
CA ASP A 164 -10.91 -8.30 11.25
C ASP A 164 -11.20 -7.10 10.34
N GLY A 165 -12.50 -6.78 10.16
CA GLY A 165 -12.94 -5.65 9.33
C GLY A 165 -12.84 -5.87 7.82
N LYS A 166 -12.58 -7.11 7.35
CA LYS A 166 -12.55 -7.48 5.92
C LYS A 166 -13.47 -8.67 5.66
N CYS A 167 -13.98 -8.81 4.43
CA CYS A 167 -14.61 -10.09 4.06
C CYS A 167 -13.54 -11.17 4.09
N ARG A 168 -13.90 -12.38 4.52
CA ARG A 168 -13.02 -13.54 4.39
C ARG A 168 -12.75 -13.83 2.91
N ASP A 169 -11.48 -14.15 2.62
CA ASP A 169 -11.07 -14.63 1.29
C ASP A 169 -11.40 -16.12 1.08
N LYS A 170 -11.48 -16.54 -0.19
CA LYS A 170 -11.52 -17.95 -0.59
C LYS A 170 -10.21 -18.65 -0.19
N PRO A 171 -10.19 -19.98 0.07
CA PRO A 171 -11.31 -20.92 0.04
C PRO A 171 -12.15 -20.91 1.32
N CYS A 172 -13.44 -21.21 1.22
CA CYS A 172 -14.20 -21.65 2.39
C CYS A 172 -13.80 -23.08 2.79
N ASP A 173 -14.03 -23.45 4.05
CA ASP A 173 -13.88 -24.82 4.56
C ASP A 173 -15.01 -25.08 5.55
N ASP A 174 -15.77 -26.16 5.35
CA ASP A 174 -16.89 -26.57 6.22
C ASP A 174 -16.43 -27.08 7.58
N ASN A 175 -15.14 -27.44 7.72
CA ASN A 175 -14.53 -27.84 8.99
C ASN A 175 -13.96 -26.65 9.78
N ASP A 176 -14.05 -25.43 9.24
CA ASP A 176 -13.61 -24.24 9.95
C ASP A 176 -14.57 -23.94 11.11
N VAL A 177 -14.04 -23.93 12.34
CA VAL A 177 -14.78 -23.58 13.56
C VAL A 177 -15.38 -22.17 13.47
N ASP A 178 -14.81 -21.31 12.63
CA ASP A 178 -15.27 -19.94 12.38
C ASP A 178 -16.27 -19.83 11.22
N LYS A 179 -16.69 -20.93 10.56
CA LYS A 179 -17.65 -20.97 9.43
C LYS A 179 -17.53 -19.78 8.46
N LYS A 180 -16.66 -19.90 7.45
CA LYS A 180 -16.35 -18.80 6.51
C LYS A 180 -17.54 -18.31 5.67
N CYS A 181 -18.62 -19.09 5.57
CA CYS A 181 -19.84 -18.72 4.86
C CYS A 181 -20.91 -18.22 5.83
N THR A 182 -21.60 -17.16 5.43
CA THR A 182 -22.79 -16.64 6.13
C THR A 182 -23.92 -17.68 6.09
N GLY A 183 -24.90 -17.59 7.00
CA GLY A 183 -25.89 -18.66 7.21
C GLY A 183 -26.70 -19.07 5.98
N GLU A 184 -26.91 -18.16 5.02
CA GLU A 184 -27.61 -18.43 3.77
C GLU A 184 -26.73 -19.08 2.70
N PHE A 185 -25.45 -19.28 2.98
CA PHE A 185 -24.48 -19.90 2.11
C PHE A 185 -23.84 -21.13 2.77
N GLN A 186 -23.35 -22.04 1.94
CA GLN A 186 -22.64 -23.25 2.35
C GLN A 186 -21.32 -23.33 1.58
N CYS A 187 -20.32 -24.01 2.13
CA CYS A 187 -19.11 -24.24 1.37
C CYS A 187 -19.30 -25.38 0.37
N VAL A 188 -19.27 -25.08 -0.92
CA VAL A 188 -19.26 -26.09 -1.99
C VAL A 188 -17.99 -25.93 -2.79
N SER A 189 -17.16 -26.97 -2.83
CA SER A 189 -15.93 -26.98 -3.63
C SER A 189 -15.07 -25.74 -3.39
N THR A 190 -14.92 -25.34 -2.12
CA THR A 190 -14.15 -24.17 -1.65
C THR A 190 -14.76 -22.78 -1.90
N GLU A 191 -16.00 -22.72 -2.38
CA GLU A 191 -16.73 -21.47 -2.60
C GLU A 191 -18.03 -21.40 -1.80
N CYS A 192 -18.35 -20.22 -1.23
CA CYS A 192 -19.62 -20.02 -0.55
C CYS A 192 -20.73 -19.91 -1.61
N GLN A 193 -21.58 -20.93 -1.69
CA GLN A 193 -22.73 -20.97 -2.60
C GLN A 193 -24.02 -20.84 -1.81
N ALA A 194 -25.02 -20.16 -2.38
CA ALA A 194 -26.32 -19.99 -1.74
C ALA A 194 -26.94 -21.36 -1.42
N ASN A 195 -27.59 -21.44 -0.26
CA ASN A 195 -28.36 -22.62 0.13
C ASN A 195 -29.54 -22.80 -0.84
N LEU A 196 -29.86 -24.06 -1.13
CA LEU A 196 -30.95 -24.44 -2.01
C LEU A 196 -32.31 -24.22 -1.33
N PRO A 197 -33.32 -23.69 -2.06
CA PRO A 197 -34.68 -23.54 -1.54
C PRO A 197 -35.38 -24.90 -1.39
N PRO A 198 -36.49 -24.99 -0.62
CA PRO A 198 -37.31 -26.19 -0.52
C PRO A 198 -37.71 -26.76 -1.89
N GLY A 199 -37.74 -28.09 -2.02
CA GLY A 199 -38.04 -28.80 -3.27
C GLY A 199 -36.83 -29.00 -4.20
N SER A 200 -35.69 -28.37 -3.91
CA SER A 200 -34.47 -28.54 -4.70
C SER A 200 -33.78 -29.87 -4.42
N ALA A 201 -33.13 -30.44 -5.44
CA ALA A 201 -32.33 -31.65 -5.27
C ALA A 201 -31.04 -31.35 -4.47
N CYS A 202 -30.86 -32.01 -3.33
CA CYS A 202 -29.74 -31.80 -2.41
C CYS A 202 -28.83 -33.03 -2.23
N GLY A 203 -29.15 -34.14 -2.90
CA GLY A 203 -28.37 -35.38 -2.80
C GLY A 203 -28.38 -35.93 -1.37
N THR A 204 -27.23 -35.93 -0.70
CA THR A 204 -27.10 -36.38 0.71
C THR A 204 -26.61 -35.25 1.64
N ASN A 205 -26.51 -34.02 1.15
CA ASN A 205 -25.96 -32.91 1.92
C ASN A 205 -27.07 -32.08 2.57
N ASN A 206 -27.31 -32.31 3.86
CA ASN A 206 -28.23 -31.50 4.66
C ASN A 206 -27.89 -30.01 4.64
N ASN A 207 -26.61 -29.66 4.69
CA ASN A 207 -26.17 -28.26 4.68
C ASN A 207 -26.48 -27.57 3.35
N ALA A 208 -26.82 -28.33 2.31
CA ALA A 208 -27.20 -27.79 1.02
C ALA A 208 -28.54 -27.08 1.00
N CYS A 209 -29.41 -27.38 1.96
CA CYS A 209 -30.74 -26.80 2.03
C CYS A 209 -30.74 -25.56 2.92
N ALA A 210 -31.57 -24.57 2.59
CA ALA A 210 -31.76 -23.39 3.44
C ALA A 210 -32.29 -23.78 4.83
N SER A 211 -33.12 -24.82 4.88
CA SER A 211 -33.63 -25.44 6.11
C SER A 211 -32.61 -26.30 6.86
N LYS A 212 -31.46 -26.60 6.23
CA LYS A 212 -30.48 -27.60 6.67
C LYS A 212 -31.04 -29.03 6.73
N MET A 213 -32.12 -29.31 6.00
CA MET A 213 -32.78 -30.62 5.95
C MET A 213 -32.84 -31.14 4.51
N CYS A 214 -32.02 -32.15 4.20
CA CYS A 214 -32.05 -32.88 2.93
C CYS A 214 -32.58 -34.29 3.17
N ARG A 215 -33.78 -34.58 2.67
CA ARG A 215 -34.44 -35.88 2.84
C ARG A 215 -34.98 -36.36 1.50
N ASP A 216 -34.83 -37.65 1.23
CA ASP A 216 -35.21 -38.25 -0.05
C ASP A 216 -34.55 -37.58 -1.27
N GLY A 217 -33.36 -37.00 -1.06
CA GLY A 217 -32.64 -36.23 -2.07
C GLY A 217 -33.19 -34.83 -2.34
N VAL A 218 -34.16 -34.36 -1.55
CA VAL A 218 -34.85 -33.08 -1.73
C VAL A 218 -34.76 -32.20 -0.47
N CYS A 219 -34.64 -30.88 -0.64
CA CYS A 219 -34.65 -29.93 0.45
C CYS A 219 -36.04 -29.79 1.07
N CYS A 220 -36.15 -30.09 2.35
CA CYS A 220 -37.43 -30.12 3.05
C CYS A 220 -37.60 -28.89 3.92
N THR A 221 -38.85 -28.45 4.12
CA THR A 221 -39.19 -27.35 5.02
C THR A 221 -39.01 -27.71 6.50
N SER A 222 -39.00 -29.00 6.83
CA SER A 222 -38.78 -29.54 8.19
C SER A 222 -38.11 -30.93 8.13
N ASP A 223 -37.91 -31.57 9.28
CA ASP A 223 -37.24 -32.87 9.42
C ASP A 223 -38.09 -34.07 8.98
N CYS A 224 -39.38 -33.87 8.68
CA CYS A 224 -40.34 -34.93 8.35
C CYS A 224 -40.27 -36.09 9.36
N SER A 225 -40.38 -35.75 10.64
CA SER A 225 -40.27 -36.69 11.77
C SER A 225 -41.48 -37.61 11.98
N GLY A 226 -42.53 -37.49 11.16
CA GLY A 226 -43.68 -38.38 11.19
C GLY A 226 -43.34 -39.82 10.78
N THR A 227 -43.99 -40.80 11.42
CA THR A 227 -43.92 -42.21 11.00
C THR A 227 -44.56 -42.34 9.61
N CYS A 228 -43.77 -42.66 8.59
CA CYS A 228 -44.17 -42.76 7.19
C CYS A 228 -44.43 -41.42 6.48
N GLU A 229 -43.68 -40.38 6.78
CA GLU A 229 -43.60 -39.19 5.92
C GLU A 229 -42.43 -39.29 4.95
N ARG A 230 -42.56 -38.72 3.77
CA ARG A 230 -41.48 -38.46 2.80
C ARG A 230 -41.46 -36.99 2.42
N CYS A 231 -40.33 -36.52 1.91
CA CYS A 231 -40.24 -35.19 1.35
C CYS A 231 -40.58 -35.23 -0.13
N ASP A 232 -41.61 -34.48 -0.55
CA ASP A 232 -41.96 -34.39 -1.95
C ASP A 232 -41.10 -33.36 -2.71
N SER A 233 -41.29 -33.28 -4.03
CA SER A 233 -40.56 -32.34 -4.89
C SER A 233 -40.87 -30.86 -4.62
N THR A 234 -41.83 -30.55 -3.74
CA THR A 234 -42.11 -29.19 -3.27
C THR A 234 -41.36 -28.87 -1.97
N GLY A 235 -40.69 -29.85 -1.38
CA GLY A 235 -40.03 -29.74 -0.08
C GLY A 235 -40.99 -29.86 1.09
N THR A 236 -42.19 -30.39 0.87
CA THR A 236 -43.20 -30.58 1.91
C THR A 236 -43.19 -32.03 2.39
N CYS A 237 -43.36 -32.23 3.69
CA CYS A 237 -43.53 -33.56 4.26
C CYS A 237 -44.94 -34.07 3.95
N VAL A 238 -45.03 -35.19 3.24
CA VAL A 238 -46.28 -35.84 2.85
C VAL A 238 -46.27 -37.30 3.28
N PRO A 239 -47.41 -37.90 3.66
CA PRO A 239 -47.47 -39.32 3.99
C PRO A 239 -47.11 -40.19 2.78
N GLU A 240 -46.35 -41.25 3.02
CA GLU A 240 -46.08 -42.30 2.04
C GLU A 240 -47.39 -43.08 1.76
N GLN A 241 -47.70 -43.26 0.46
CA GLN A 241 -48.83 -44.08 0.00
C GLN A 241 -48.35 -45.46 -0.44
#